data_AF-A0A542DDY9-F1
#
_entry.id   AF-A0A542DDY9-F1
#
_cell.length_a   1.000
_cell.length_b   1.000
_cell.length_c   1.000
_cell.angle_alpha   90.00
_cell.angle_beta   90.00
_cell.angle_gamma   90.00
#
_symmetry.space_group_name_H-M   'P 1'
#
loop_
_entity.id
_entity.type
_entity.pdbx_description
1 polymer ?
#
loop_
_entity_poly.entity_id
_entity_poly.type
_entity_poly.pdbx_seq_one_letter_code
_entity_poly.pdbx_strand_id
1 'polypeptide(L)'
;MIFSTAEVGALVRAVGKAPSVHNTQPWTVDVRTDVADLYERPVSLPRHDPGGRDRLLSCGAALTNLELAIRALGWDTETVLLPEDARPDLLASVRTRGGRAATGEEVGKYATIFQRRSHRAPFGLRAVRPGLLRALVASTDVPGVRTRVVDARTEASAVADLLGYAAAVYRDDRAYQRELAAWSSGFPHPPSADSTLPWAGLVRRDTRLPDEITLADRISRERLLILTTGGDDRRDQLVAGVAMQHLWLAAVGAGLVASVLTQPLHLSEVRAGLAERLGLEGHPQLILRAGYPTHPDRTSSPLPAATARPHR
;
A
#
# COMPACT_ATOMS: atom_id res chain seq x y z
N MET A 1 13.25 -5.95 -29.65
CA MET A 1 11.78 -5.99 -29.81
C MET A 1 11.24 -4.73 -29.19
N ILE A 2 10.27 -4.05 -29.84
CA ILE A 2 9.74 -2.75 -29.43
C ILE A 2 8.30 -2.94 -28.96
N PHE A 3 7.94 -2.48 -27.75
CA PHE A 3 6.54 -2.40 -27.34
C PHE A 3 5.72 -1.57 -28.33
N SER A 4 4.61 -2.10 -28.80
CA SER A 4 3.63 -1.34 -29.57
C SER A 4 2.96 -0.26 -28.71
N THR A 5 2.40 0.77 -29.35
CA THR A 5 1.66 1.84 -28.66
C THR A 5 0.53 1.31 -27.78
N ALA A 6 -0.14 0.23 -28.20
CA ALA A 6 -1.20 -0.42 -27.43
C ALA A 6 -0.66 -1.09 -26.16
N GLU A 7 0.49 -1.75 -26.25
CA GLU A 7 1.17 -2.39 -25.12
C GLU A 7 1.67 -1.33 -24.13
N VAL A 8 2.34 -0.27 -24.60
CA VAL A 8 2.73 0.89 -23.77
C VAL A 8 1.51 1.45 -23.02
N GLY A 9 0.39 1.62 -23.72
CA GLY A 9 -0.86 2.06 -23.10
C GLY A 9 -1.37 1.10 -22.02
N ALA A 10 -1.19 -0.22 -22.18
CA ALA A 10 -1.57 -1.20 -21.16
C ALA A 10 -0.67 -1.12 -19.91
N LEU A 11 0.64 -1.00 -20.11
CA LEU A 11 1.61 -0.83 -19.02
C LEU A 11 1.30 0.43 -18.20
N VAL A 12 1.14 1.58 -18.86
CA VAL A 12 0.83 2.86 -18.20
C VAL A 12 -0.51 2.79 -17.45
N ARG A 13 -1.55 2.16 -18.03
CA ARG A 13 -2.84 1.97 -17.36
C ARG A 13 -2.72 1.12 -16.11
N ALA A 14 -1.93 0.05 -16.13
CA ALA A 14 -1.73 -0.83 -14.98
C ALA A 14 -0.97 -0.11 -13.86
N VAL A 15 0.10 0.61 -14.20
CA VAL A 15 0.89 1.41 -13.25
C VAL A 15 0.03 2.50 -12.62
N GLY A 16 -0.80 3.20 -13.40
CA GLY A 16 -1.75 4.21 -12.89
C GLY A 16 -2.82 3.66 -11.92
N LYS A 17 -2.96 2.35 -11.77
CA LYS A 17 -3.87 1.70 -10.79
C LYS A 17 -3.18 1.28 -9.50
N ALA A 18 -1.87 1.46 -9.38
CA ALA A 18 -1.17 1.17 -8.13
C ALA A 18 -1.69 2.07 -6.99
N PRO A 19 -1.85 1.54 -5.76
CA PRO A 19 -2.13 2.37 -4.60
C PRO A 19 -0.97 3.35 -4.39
N SER A 20 -1.29 4.58 -3.99
CA SER A 20 -0.28 5.54 -3.58
C SER A 20 -0.74 6.39 -2.41
N VAL A 21 0.22 6.88 -1.63
CA VAL A 21 -0.01 7.88 -0.59
C VAL A 21 -0.83 9.02 -1.16
N HIS A 22 -1.98 9.29 -0.55
CA HIS A 22 -2.90 10.35 -0.99
C HIS A 22 -3.31 10.33 -2.47
N ASN A 23 -3.21 9.15 -3.12
CA ASN A 23 -3.41 8.99 -4.56
C ASN A 23 -2.54 9.93 -5.41
N THR A 24 -1.33 10.24 -4.92
CA THR A 24 -0.42 11.20 -5.52
C THR A 24 0.28 10.67 -6.76
N GLN A 25 0.33 9.35 -6.97
CA GLN A 25 0.98 8.67 -8.09
C GLN A 25 2.41 9.21 -8.31
N PRO A 26 3.30 9.05 -7.31
CA PRO A 26 4.60 9.70 -7.27
C PRO A 26 5.65 8.99 -8.15
N TRP A 27 5.25 8.63 -9.36
CA TRP A 27 6.11 7.93 -10.30
C TRP A 27 5.96 8.49 -11.71
N THR A 28 6.93 8.17 -12.55
CA THR A 28 6.87 8.31 -14.01
C THR A 28 7.40 7.01 -14.60
N VAL A 29 6.81 6.55 -15.70
CA VAL A 29 7.28 5.37 -16.42
C VAL A 29 7.74 5.81 -17.79
N ASP A 30 8.98 5.51 -18.11
CA ASP A 30 9.52 5.65 -19.45
C ASP A 30 9.64 4.27 -20.09
N VAL A 31 8.88 4.03 -21.16
CA VAL A 31 8.87 2.75 -21.87
C VAL A 31 9.64 2.90 -23.17
N ARG A 32 10.81 2.26 -23.20
CA ARG A 32 11.66 2.13 -24.37
C ARG A 32 11.40 0.78 -25.04
N THR A 33 12.12 0.50 -26.12
CA THR A 33 12.03 -0.72 -26.94
C THR A 33 11.78 -2.00 -26.13
N ASP A 34 12.73 -2.40 -25.28
CA ASP A 34 12.71 -3.64 -24.49
C ASP A 34 12.86 -3.39 -22.98
N VAL A 35 12.76 -2.14 -22.54
CA VAL A 35 13.00 -1.72 -21.16
C VAL A 35 11.93 -0.73 -20.74
N ALA A 36 11.38 -0.90 -19.54
CA ALA A 36 10.54 0.08 -18.88
C ALA A 36 11.23 0.55 -17.59
N ASP A 37 11.56 1.84 -17.56
CA ASP A 37 12.20 2.49 -16.41
C ASP A 37 11.15 3.18 -15.55
N LEU A 38 11.22 2.97 -14.23
CA LEU A 38 10.36 3.58 -13.24
C LEU A 38 11.14 4.63 -12.47
N TYR A 39 10.69 5.88 -12.54
CA TYR A 39 11.28 7.01 -11.84
C TYR A 39 10.41 7.45 -10.68
N GLU A 40 11.02 7.84 -9.56
CA GLU A 40 10.37 8.57 -8.48
C GLU A 40 10.05 9.99 -8.94
N ARG A 41 8.79 10.41 -8.75
CA ARG A 41 8.39 11.80 -8.93
C ARG A 41 8.23 12.46 -7.57
N PRO A 42 8.92 13.57 -7.28
CA PRO A 42 8.77 14.28 -6.02
C PRO A 42 7.32 14.72 -5.79
N VAL A 43 6.83 14.49 -4.57
CA VAL A 43 5.56 15.02 -4.08
C VAL A 43 5.79 15.55 -2.67
N SER A 44 5.38 16.78 -2.42
CA SER A 44 5.53 17.43 -1.13
C SER A 44 4.40 17.03 -0.19
N LEU A 45 4.74 16.26 0.85
CA LEU A 45 3.85 15.89 1.96
C LEU A 45 4.54 16.10 3.32
N PRO A 46 4.87 17.34 3.69
CA PRO A 46 5.71 17.66 4.86
C PRO A 46 5.20 17.14 6.21
N ARG A 47 3.92 16.79 6.37
CA ARG A 47 3.42 16.15 7.60
C ARG A 47 2.99 14.71 7.37
N HIS A 48 2.51 14.37 6.19
CA HIS A 48 2.00 13.04 5.93
C HIS A 48 3.05 12.03 5.46
N ASP A 49 4.14 12.47 4.83
CA ASP A 49 5.25 11.63 4.40
C ASP A 49 6.57 12.42 4.35
N PRO A 50 7.03 12.98 5.48
CA PRO A 50 8.20 13.86 5.52
C PRO A 50 9.48 13.15 5.07
N GLY A 51 9.62 11.85 5.34
CA GLY A 51 10.76 11.03 4.95
C GLY A 51 10.66 10.42 3.56
N GLY A 52 9.50 10.48 2.90
CA GLY A 52 9.30 9.86 1.58
C GLY A 52 9.13 8.32 1.59
N ARG A 53 8.92 7.72 2.77
CA ARG A 53 8.72 6.27 2.89
C ARG A 53 7.45 5.84 2.19
N ASP A 54 6.35 6.55 2.41
CA ASP A 54 5.06 6.16 1.83
C ASP A 54 5.09 6.36 0.31
N ARG A 55 5.85 7.36 -0.16
CA ARG A 55 6.14 7.59 -1.56
C ARG A 55 6.88 6.41 -2.20
N LEU A 56 7.93 5.88 -1.56
CA LEU A 56 8.67 4.72 -2.06
C LEU A 56 7.87 3.42 -1.99
N LEU A 57 7.07 3.21 -0.94
CA LEU A 57 6.08 2.13 -0.88
C LEU A 57 5.11 2.19 -2.07
N SER A 58 4.66 3.40 -2.41
CA SER A 58 3.78 3.65 -3.55
C SER A 58 4.47 3.28 -4.87
N CYS A 59 5.74 3.66 -5.06
CA CYS A 59 6.53 3.30 -6.23
C CYS A 59 6.77 1.79 -6.33
N GLY A 60 7.00 1.09 -5.23
CA GLY A 60 7.11 -0.37 -5.22
C GLY A 60 5.84 -1.05 -5.71
N ALA A 61 4.67 -0.52 -5.34
CA ALA A 61 3.40 -1.02 -5.85
C ALA A 61 3.21 -0.74 -7.36
N ALA A 62 3.68 0.42 -7.85
CA ALA A 62 3.70 0.73 -9.27
C ALA A 62 4.62 -0.22 -10.05
N LEU A 63 5.80 -0.54 -9.51
CA LEU A 63 6.72 -1.51 -10.09
C LEU A 63 6.07 -2.89 -10.24
N THR A 64 5.43 -3.40 -9.18
CA THR A 64 4.72 -4.69 -9.25
C THR A 64 3.64 -4.70 -10.33
N ASN A 65 2.88 -3.61 -10.47
CA ASN A 65 1.87 -3.52 -11.52
C ASN A 65 2.50 -3.48 -12.92
N LEU A 66 3.63 -2.81 -13.09
CA LEU A 66 4.40 -2.80 -14.34
C LEU A 66 4.86 -4.20 -14.72
N GLU A 67 5.46 -4.92 -13.79
CA GLU A 67 5.94 -6.29 -14.00
C GLU A 67 4.78 -7.24 -14.36
N LEU A 68 3.67 -7.18 -13.64
CA LEU A 68 2.48 -7.98 -13.94
C LEU A 68 1.88 -7.66 -15.31
N ALA A 69 1.90 -6.38 -15.71
CA ALA A 69 1.43 -5.99 -17.03
C ALA A 69 2.32 -6.53 -18.15
N ILE A 70 3.64 -6.49 -17.98
CA ILE A 70 4.59 -7.08 -18.92
C ILE A 70 4.41 -8.60 -19.00
N ARG A 71 4.25 -9.27 -17.86
CA ARG A 71 3.99 -10.72 -17.81
C ARG A 71 2.68 -11.09 -18.49
N ALA A 72 1.62 -10.31 -18.30
CA ALA A 72 0.33 -10.52 -18.96
C ALA A 72 0.38 -10.36 -20.48
N LEU A 73 1.36 -9.61 -21.02
CA LEU A 73 1.64 -9.52 -22.45
C LEU A 73 2.45 -10.72 -22.99
N GLY A 74 2.86 -11.65 -22.12
CA GLY A 74 3.58 -12.86 -22.49
C GLY A 74 5.10 -12.73 -22.45
N TRP A 75 5.63 -11.71 -21.79
CA TRP A 75 7.07 -11.46 -21.68
C TRP A 75 7.58 -11.73 -20.28
N ASP A 76 8.70 -12.43 -20.14
CA ASP A 76 9.39 -12.49 -18.86
C ASP A 76 10.10 -11.15 -18.57
N THR A 77 10.35 -10.87 -17.30
CA THR A 77 10.93 -9.63 -16.76
C THR A 77 12.21 -9.92 -15.98
N GLU A 78 13.21 -9.08 -16.19
CA GLU A 78 14.41 -8.98 -15.37
C GLU A 78 14.47 -7.55 -14.81
N THR A 79 14.40 -7.42 -13.49
CA THR A 79 14.27 -6.12 -12.81
C THR A 79 15.54 -5.81 -12.02
N VAL A 80 16.13 -4.65 -12.28
CA VAL A 80 17.23 -4.10 -11.48
C VAL A 80 16.71 -2.92 -10.68
N LEU A 81 16.80 -2.99 -9.35
CA LEU A 81 16.40 -1.93 -8.43
C LEU A 81 17.56 -0.98 -8.14
N LEU A 82 17.27 0.32 -8.18
CA LEU A 82 18.24 1.40 -7.95
C LEU A 82 19.52 1.18 -8.76
N PRO A 83 19.43 1.08 -10.10
CA PRO A 83 20.55 0.65 -10.95
C PRO A 83 21.71 1.66 -11.01
N GLU A 84 21.46 2.93 -10.68
CA GLU A 84 22.41 4.03 -10.87
C GLU A 84 22.49 4.93 -9.62
N ASP A 85 23.60 4.86 -8.89
CA ASP A 85 23.81 5.69 -7.69
C ASP A 85 23.76 7.20 -7.99
N ALA A 86 24.21 7.61 -9.18
CA ALA A 86 24.16 9.00 -9.64
C ALA A 86 22.76 9.47 -10.05
N ARG A 87 21.79 8.56 -10.17
CA ARG A 87 20.40 8.80 -10.55
C ARG A 87 19.45 8.16 -9.54
N PRO A 88 19.41 8.66 -8.29
CA PRO A 88 18.61 8.06 -7.23
C PRO A 88 17.10 8.13 -7.49
N ASP A 89 16.67 8.96 -8.43
CA ASP A 89 15.31 9.03 -8.95
C ASP A 89 14.93 7.81 -9.81
N LEU A 90 15.88 7.15 -10.46
CA LEU A 90 15.65 5.91 -11.19
C LEU A 90 15.52 4.74 -10.21
N LEU A 91 14.28 4.36 -9.90
CA LEU A 91 13.98 3.36 -8.88
C LEU A 91 14.14 1.93 -9.40
N ALA A 92 13.77 1.68 -10.64
CA ALA A 92 13.87 0.36 -11.24
C ALA A 92 13.97 0.43 -12.76
N SER A 93 14.70 -0.51 -13.34
CA SER A 93 14.71 -0.79 -14.77
C SER A 93 14.23 -2.21 -15.01
N VAL A 94 13.12 -2.36 -15.74
CA VAL A 94 12.47 -3.65 -16.02
C VAL A 94 12.71 -4.00 -17.49
N ARG A 95 13.57 -4.98 -17.74
CA ARG A 95 13.89 -5.46 -19.09
C ARG A 95 13.03 -6.69 -19.45
N THR A 96 12.53 -6.73 -20.67
CA THR A 96 11.85 -7.92 -21.20
C THR A 96 12.85 -8.97 -21.69
N ARG A 97 12.59 -10.25 -21.43
CA ARG A 97 13.53 -11.35 -21.71
C ARG A 97 12.85 -12.59 -22.26
N GLY A 98 12.82 -12.75 -23.58
CA GLY A 98 12.06 -13.86 -24.16
C GLY A 98 10.61 -13.87 -23.64
N GLY A 99 9.83 -14.86 -24.02
CA GLY A 99 8.44 -14.87 -23.60
C GLY A 99 7.82 -16.24 -23.71
N ARG A 100 6.87 -16.48 -22.81
CA ARG A 100 5.90 -17.54 -22.93
C ARG A 100 4.52 -16.94 -22.76
N ALA A 101 3.51 -17.63 -23.27
CA ALA A 101 2.14 -17.25 -22.96
C ALA A 101 1.96 -17.14 -21.43
N ALA A 102 1.30 -16.05 -21.01
CA ALA A 102 0.96 -15.85 -19.62
C ALA A 102 0.06 -17.00 -19.13
N THR A 103 0.31 -17.51 -17.93
CA THR A 103 -0.56 -18.51 -17.32
C THR A 103 -1.90 -17.88 -16.94
N GLY A 104 -2.92 -18.71 -16.73
CA GLY A 104 -4.21 -18.22 -16.21
C GLY A 104 -4.08 -17.52 -14.86
N GLU A 105 -3.11 -17.93 -14.03
CA GLU A 105 -2.80 -17.28 -12.75
C GLU A 105 -2.22 -15.87 -12.96
N GLU A 106 -1.26 -15.71 -13.88
CA GLU A 106 -0.64 -14.42 -14.19
C GLU A 106 -1.67 -13.43 -14.77
N VAL A 107 -2.50 -13.91 -15.71
CA VAL A 107 -3.61 -13.13 -16.27
C VAL A 107 -4.61 -12.74 -15.17
N GLY A 108 -4.95 -13.68 -14.29
CA GLY A 108 -5.84 -13.43 -13.15
C GLY A 108 -5.29 -12.35 -12.21
N LYS A 109 -4.00 -12.45 -11.84
CA LYS A 109 -3.33 -11.48 -10.95
C LYS A 109 -3.23 -10.10 -11.58
N TYR A 110 -2.95 -10.01 -12.88
CA TYR A 110 -3.01 -8.76 -13.64
C TYR A 110 -4.42 -8.16 -13.65
N ALA A 111 -5.46 -8.98 -13.89
CA ALA A 111 -6.85 -8.51 -13.86
C ALA A 111 -7.25 -7.93 -12.49
N THR A 112 -6.71 -8.49 -11.40
CA THR A 112 -6.96 -8.00 -10.03
C THR A 112 -6.50 -6.55 -9.80
N ILE A 113 -5.50 -6.06 -10.55
CA ILE A 113 -5.05 -4.65 -10.49
C ILE A 113 -6.23 -3.69 -10.66
N PHE A 114 -7.13 -4.00 -11.58
CA PHE A 114 -8.27 -3.14 -11.93
C PHE A 114 -9.44 -3.27 -10.96
N GLN A 115 -9.48 -4.34 -10.16
CA GLN A 115 -10.49 -4.60 -9.15
C GLN A 115 -10.11 -4.04 -7.77
N ARG A 116 -8.80 -3.98 -7.47
CA ARG A 116 -8.26 -3.54 -6.19
C ARG A 116 -8.70 -2.11 -5.84
N ARG A 117 -9.24 -1.92 -4.64
CA ARG A 117 -9.58 -0.61 -4.05
C ARG A 117 -9.13 -0.56 -2.60
N SER A 118 -8.88 0.65 -2.10
CA SER A 118 -8.68 0.90 -0.68
C SER A 118 -10.01 0.80 0.07
N HIS A 119 -10.15 -0.24 0.88
CA HIS A 119 -11.33 -0.44 1.72
C HIS A 119 -11.24 0.43 2.96
N ARG A 120 -12.27 1.24 3.20
CA ARG A 120 -12.35 2.11 4.38
C ARG A 120 -13.62 1.87 5.20
N ALA A 121 -14.49 0.98 4.77
CA ALA A 121 -15.71 0.61 5.48
C ALA A 121 -15.46 -0.54 6.47
N PRO A 122 -16.44 -0.92 7.31
CA PRO A 122 -16.33 -2.15 8.10
C PRO A 122 -16.05 -3.38 7.26
N PHE A 123 -15.36 -4.35 7.86
CA PHE A 123 -15.29 -5.71 7.32
C PHE A 123 -16.49 -6.53 7.82
N GLY A 124 -16.89 -7.52 7.02
CA GLY A 124 -17.91 -8.49 7.40
C GLY A 124 -17.44 -9.39 8.54
N LEU A 125 -18.40 -9.99 9.25
CA LEU A 125 -18.15 -10.87 10.40
C LEU A 125 -17.49 -12.21 10.04
N ARG A 126 -17.42 -12.55 8.76
CA ARG A 126 -16.81 -13.79 8.29
C ARG A 126 -15.31 -13.77 8.57
N ALA A 127 -14.83 -14.72 9.35
CA ALA A 127 -13.40 -14.87 9.61
C ALA A 127 -12.64 -15.30 8.35
N VAL A 128 -11.48 -14.69 8.12
CA VAL A 128 -10.49 -15.19 7.13
C VAL A 128 -9.91 -16.50 7.66
N ARG A 129 -9.97 -17.56 6.84
CA ARG A 129 -9.49 -18.89 7.21
C ARG A 129 -7.96 -18.88 7.41
N PRO A 130 -7.41 -19.59 8.41
CA PRO A 130 -5.96 -19.65 8.63
C PRO A 130 -5.15 -20.11 7.43
N GLY A 131 -5.67 -21.08 6.65
CA GLY A 131 -5.01 -21.54 5.42
C GLY A 131 -4.92 -20.45 4.34
N LEU A 132 -5.94 -19.59 4.24
CA LEU A 132 -5.89 -18.44 3.33
C LEU A 132 -4.89 -17.39 3.81
N LEU A 133 -4.83 -17.10 5.12
CA LEU A 133 -3.82 -16.19 5.67
C LEU A 133 -2.39 -16.68 5.40
N ARG A 134 -2.13 -17.98 5.57
CA ARG A 134 -0.82 -18.56 5.23
C ARG A 134 -0.49 -18.42 3.73
N ALA A 135 -1.46 -18.66 2.85
CA ALA A 135 -1.28 -18.46 1.41
C ALA A 135 -1.01 -16.98 1.06
N LEU A 136 -1.68 -16.04 1.73
CA LEU A 136 -1.43 -14.61 1.55
C LEU A 136 -0.03 -14.22 2.02
N VAL A 137 0.42 -14.70 3.19
CA VAL A 137 1.80 -14.48 3.66
C VAL A 137 2.80 -15.08 2.67
N ALA A 138 2.56 -16.29 2.17
CA ALA A 138 3.42 -16.92 1.16
C ALA A 138 3.47 -16.15 -0.18
N SER A 139 2.41 -15.39 -0.51
CA SER A 139 2.40 -14.53 -1.71
C SER A 139 3.32 -13.29 -1.61
N THR A 140 3.91 -13.05 -0.44
CA THR A 140 4.84 -11.94 -0.17
C THR A 140 6.30 -12.38 -0.16
N ASP A 141 6.65 -13.40 -0.94
CA ASP A 141 8.01 -13.91 -1.07
C ASP A 141 8.90 -12.92 -1.86
N VAL A 142 9.18 -11.78 -1.23
CA VAL A 142 10.04 -10.72 -1.73
C VAL A 142 11.27 -10.69 -0.84
N PRO A 143 12.48 -10.87 -1.38
CA PRO A 143 13.71 -10.86 -0.59
C PRO A 143 13.82 -9.61 0.29
N GLY A 144 14.12 -9.83 1.58
CA GLY A 144 14.30 -8.76 2.56
C GLY A 144 13.01 -8.26 3.22
N VAL A 145 11.83 -8.74 2.80
CA VAL A 145 10.53 -8.39 3.41
C VAL A 145 9.95 -9.57 4.18
N ARG A 146 9.36 -9.30 5.34
CA ARG A 146 8.61 -10.30 6.12
C ARG A 146 7.20 -9.81 6.37
N THR A 147 6.24 -10.73 6.34
CA THR A 147 4.84 -10.45 6.68
C THR A 147 4.46 -11.19 7.95
N ARG A 148 4.12 -10.44 9.00
CA ARG A 148 3.67 -10.98 10.30
C ARG A 148 2.18 -10.73 10.47
N VAL A 149 1.40 -11.79 10.67
CA VAL A 149 -0.03 -11.69 11.03
C VAL A 149 -0.13 -11.36 12.52
N VAL A 150 -0.87 -10.33 12.90
CA VAL A 150 -1.12 -9.98 14.31
C VAL A 150 -2.04 -11.02 14.96
N ASP A 151 -1.67 -11.48 16.15
CA ASP A 151 -2.50 -12.37 16.95
C ASP A 151 -3.62 -11.58 17.64
N ALA A 152 -4.85 -11.86 17.23
CA ALA A 152 -6.05 -11.19 17.72
C ALA A 152 -6.30 -11.36 19.23
N ARG A 153 -5.75 -12.40 19.87
CA ARG A 153 -5.98 -12.69 21.29
C ARG A 153 -4.92 -12.04 22.18
N THR A 154 -3.66 -12.07 21.76
CA THR A 154 -2.54 -11.64 22.61
C THR A 154 -1.98 -10.27 22.24
N GLU A 155 -2.10 -9.85 20.98
CA GLU A 155 -1.44 -8.64 20.48
C GLU A 155 -2.42 -7.48 20.23
N ALA A 156 -3.73 -7.75 20.19
CA ALA A 156 -4.74 -6.75 19.81
C ALA A 156 -4.76 -5.50 20.71
N SER A 157 -4.63 -5.65 22.04
CA SER A 157 -4.57 -4.50 22.96
C SER A 157 -3.29 -3.68 22.76
N ALA A 158 -2.14 -4.32 22.52
CA ALA A 158 -0.90 -3.61 22.25
C ALA A 158 -0.97 -2.78 20.96
N VAL A 159 -1.55 -3.34 19.91
CA VAL A 159 -1.78 -2.62 18.66
C VAL A 159 -2.81 -1.50 18.84
N ALA A 160 -3.88 -1.75 19.61
CA ALA A 160 -4.92 -0.77 19.90
C ALA A 160 -4.34 0.47 20.59
N ASP A 161 -3.57 0.27 21.66
CA ASP A 161 -2.95 1.35 22.42
C ASP A 161 -2.05 2.23 21.53
N LEU A 162 -1.12 1.63 20.78
CA LEU A 162 -0.18 2.36 19.93
C LEU A 162 -0.87 3.15 18.82
N LEU A 163 -1.85 2.53 18.17
CA LEU A 163 -2.58 3.18 17.10
C LEU A 163 -3.58 4.22 17.63
N GLY A 164 -4.13 4.03 18.84
CA GLY A 164 -4.95 5.00 19.55
C GLY A 164 -4.15 6.25 19.97
N TYR A 165 -2.92 6.04 20.45
CA TYR A 165 -1.95 7.10 20.71
C TYR A 165 -1.66 7.90 19.43
N ALA A 166 -1.32 7.22 18.32
CA ALA A 166 -1.05 7.87 17.04
C ALA A 166 -2.23 8.74 16.58
N ALA A 167 -3.45 8.22 16.76
CA ALA A 167 -4.66 8.93 16.42
C ALA A 167 -4.83 10.22 17.24
N ALA A 168 -4.59 10.16 18.56
CA ALA A 168 -4.66 11.33 19.42
C ALA A 168 -3.65 12.40 19.00
N VAL A 169 -2.39 12.00 18.75
CA VAL A 169 -1.32 12.90 18.28
C VAL A 169 -1.72 13.60 16.97
N TYR A 170 -2.14 12.85 15.95
CA TYR A 170 -2.51 13.44 14.66
C TYR A 170 -3.77 14.29 14.70
N ARG A 171 -4.76 13.91 15.50
CA ARG A 171 -5.98 14.71 15.70
C ARG A 171 -5.65 16.11 16.22
N ASP A 172 -4.68 16.20 17.12
CA ASP A 172 -4.32 17.44 17.81
C ASP A 172 -3.21 18.25 17.08
N ASP A 173 -2.50 17.65 16.13
CA ASP A 173 -1.51 18.33 15.28
C ASP A 173 -2.16 19.26 14.25
N ARG A 174 -2.05 20.58 14.48
CA ARG A 174 -2.60 21.60 13.59
C ARG A 174 -2.00 21.59 12.17
N ALA A 175 -0.72 21.26 12.01
CA ALA A 175 -0.06 21.24 10.72
C ALA A 175 -0.50 20.03 9.90
N TYR A 176 -0.56 18.85 10.53
CA TYR A 176 -1.14 17.65 9.93
C TYR A 176 -2.58 17.92 9.45
N GLN A 177 -3.43 18.50 10.31
CA GLN A 177 -4.82 18.77 9.97
C GLN A 177 -4.98 19.74 8.80
N ARG A 178 -4.10 20.75 8.67
CA ARG A 178 -4.10 21.67 7.50
C ARG A 178 -3.78 20.94 6.21
N GLU A 179 -2.77 20.09 6.22
CA GLU A 179 -2.39 19.30 5.04
C GLU A 179 -3.49 18.32 4.64
N LEU A 180 -4.07 17.60 5.61
CA LEU A 180 -5.18 16.68 5.39
C LEU A 180 -6.42 17.38 4.80
N ALA A 181 -6.73 18.59 5.29
CA ALA A 181 -7.83 19.40 4.79
C ALA A 181 -7.57 19.88 3.35
N ALA A 182 -6.36 20.38 3.07
CA ALA A 182 -5.97 20.81 1.73
C ALA A 182 -6.09 19.66 0.72
N TRP A 183 -5.57 18.48 1.06
CA TRP A 183 -5.72 17.28 0.23
C TRP A 183 -7.19 16.85 0.07
N SER A 184 -7.95 16.78 1.16
CA SER A 184 -9.37 16.36 1.13
C SER A 184 -10.24 17.26 0.26
N SER A 185 -9.93 18.57 0.23
CA SER A 185 -10.66 19.56 -0.58
C SER A 185 -10.52 19.38 -2.09
N GLY A 186 -9.53 18.59 -2.53
CA GLY A 186 -9.35 18.24 -3.95
C GLY A 186 -10.34 17.21 -4.48
N PHE A 187 -11.15 16.59 -3.63
CA PHE A 187 -12.13 15.57 -4.03
C PHE A 187 -13.56 16.14 -4.06
N PRO A 188 -14.34 15.88 -5.12
CA PRO A 188 -15.76 16.24 -5.16
C PRO A 188 -16.57 15.61 -4.02
N HIS A 189 -16.19 14.39 -3.63
CA HIS A 189 -16.72 13.67 -2.48
C HIS A 189 -15.52 13.23 -1.64
N PRO A 190 -15.19 13.94 -0.54
CA PRO A 190 -14.06 13.58 0.30
C PRO A 190 -14.29 12.19 0.93
N PRO A 191 -13.21 11.45 1.23
CA PRO A 191 -13.32 10.17 1.93
C PRO A 191 -14.09 10.36 3.24
N SER A 192 -15.11 9.51 3.46
CA SER A 192 -15.96 9.56 4.65
C SER A 192 -15.14 9.50 5.94
N ALA A 193 -15.55 10.31 6.92
CA ALA A 193 -15.02 10.28 8.28
C ALA A 193 -15.47 9.03 9.06
N ASP A 194 -16.54 8.35 8.62
CA ASP A 194 -17.14 7.17 9.28
C ASP A 194 -16.44 5.85 8.88
N SER A 195 -15.14 5.89 8.61
CA SER A 195 -14.34 4.68 8.38
C SER A 195 -14.32 3.80 9.64
N THR A 196 -14.05 2.50 9.52
CA THR A 196 -13.93 1.63 10.72
C THR A 196 -12.65 1.79 11.50
N LEU A 197 -11.58 2.27 10.84
CA LEU A 197 -10.41 2.82 11.52
C LEU A 197 -10.09 4.23 10.99
N PRO A 198 -10.97 5.22 11.24
CA PRO A 198 -10.66 6.60 10.90
C PRO A 198 -9.48 7.12 11.74
N TRP A 199 -9.18 6.45 12.86
CA TRP A 199 -8.10 6.73 13.81
C TRP A 199 -6.72 6.21 13.37
N ALA A 200 -6.64 5.26 12.42
CA ALA A 200 -5.34 4.67 12.04
C ALA A 200 -4.80 5.14 10.67
N GLY A 201 -5.50 6.08 10.00
CA GLY A 201 -5.14 6.54 8.67
C GLY A 201 -5.33 8.04 8.47
N LEU A 202 -6.57 8.47 8.18
CA LEU A 202 -6.91 9.87 7.89
C LEU A 202 -7.63 10.49 9.09
N VAL A 203 -6.86 10.76 10.15
CA VAL A 203 -7.42 11.19 11.43
C VAL A 203 -7.82 12.65 11.35
N ARG A 204 -9.11 12.95 11.41
CA ARG A 204 -9.62 14.34 11.39
C ARG A 204 -9.82 14.88 12.81
N ARG A 205 -9.87 16.19 12.98
CA ARG A 205 -10.18 16.84 14.27
C ARG A 205 -11.46 16.34 14.93
N ASP A 206 -12.49 16.04 14.14
CA ASP A 206 -13.78 15.53 14.57
C ASP A 206 -13.84 13.99 14.67
N THR A 207 -12.72 13.31 14.41
CA THR A 207 -12.65 11.84 14.55
C THR A 207 -12.83 11.45 16.01
N ARG A 208 -13.91 10.72 16.28
CA ARG A 208 -14.17 10.12 17.59
C ARG A 208 -13.24 8.93 17.79
N LEU A 209 -12.33 9.06 18.74
CA LEU A 209 -11.43 7.97 19.12
C LEU A 209 -12.16 7.06 20.10
N PRO A 210 -12.30 5.76 19.80
CA PRO A 210 -12.79 4.79 20.78
C PRO A 210 -11.78 4.65 21.93
N ASP A 211 -12.25 4.18 23.08
CA ASP A 211 -11.36 3.69 24.14
C ASP A 211 -10.58 2.44 23.67
N GLU A 212 -9.50 2.10 24.40
CA GLU A 212 -8.61 0.99 24.05
C GLU A 212 -9.32 -0.36 23.98
N ILE A 213 -10.29 -0.62 24.87
CA ILE A 213 -11.01 -1.91 24.92
C ILE A 213 -11.85 -2.09 23.66
N THR A 214 -12.63 -1.06 23.31
CA THR A 214 -13.41 -1.02 22.08
C THR A 214 -12.51 -1.17 20.85
N LEU A 215 -11.32 -0.59 20.91
CA LEU A 215 -10.36 -0.60 19.82
C LEU A 215 -9.71 -1.98 19.62
N ALA A 216 -9.31 -2.63 20.71
CA ALA A 216 -8.78 -3.98 20.73
C ALA A 216 -9.82 -4.99 20.22
N ASP A 217 -11.09 -4.87 20.64
CA ASP A 217 -12.18 -5.70 20.12
C ASP A 217 -12.33 -5.55 18.59
N ARG A 218 -12.28 -4.32 18.06
CA ARG A 218 -12.33 -4.09 16.60
C ARG A 218 -11.13 -4.72 15.89
N ILE A 219 -9.92 -4.51 16.40
CA ILE A 219 -8.70 -5.12 15.83
C ILE A 219 -8.82 -6.65 15.81
N SER A 220 -9.33 -7.25 16.90
CA SER A 220 -9.45 -8.70 17.03
C SER A 220 -10.39 -9.35 16.01
N ARG A 221 -11.35 -8.57 15.47
CA ARG A 221 -12.30 -9.00 14.44
C ARG A 221 -11.76 -8.86 13.02
N GLU A 222 -10.67 -8.14 12.85
CA GLU A 222 -10.00 -7.92 11.57
C GLU A 222 -8.73 -8.79 11.46
N ARG A 223 -8.16 -8.88 10.26
CA ARG A 223 -6.81 -9.46 10.09
C ARG A 223 -5.85 -8.34 9.79
N LEU A 224 -5.00 -8.04 10.76
CA LEU A 224 -3.87 -7.14 10.58
C LEU A 224 -2.63 -7.96 10.20
N LEU A 225 -1.91 -7.48 9.20
CA LEU A 225 -0.62 -7.96 8.78
C LEU A 225 0.36 -6.79 8.85
N ILE A 226 1.53 -7.00 9.42
CA ILE A 226 2.60 -6.00 9.49
C ILE A 226 3.71 -6.46 8.55
N LEU A 227 4.11 -5.59 7.63
CA LEU A 227 5.27 -5.85 6.78
C LEU A 227 6.49 -5.18 7.40
N THR A 228 7.57 -5.95 7.57
CA THR A 228 8.85 -5.47 8.08
C THR A 228 9.96 -5.72 7.07
N THR A 229 11.01 -4.90 7.14
CA THR A 229 12.24 -5.03 6.35
C THR A 229 13.47 -5.14 7.24
N GLY A 230 14.55 -5.72 6.71
CA GLY A 230 15.82 -5.83 7.44
C GLY A 230 16.45 -4.46 7.73
N GLY A 231 16.41 -3.55 6.77
CA GLY A 231 16.81 -2.15 6.95
C GLY A 231 15.63 -1.18 6.83
N ASP A 232 15.94 0.10 6.70
CA ASP A 232 14.96 1.18 6.55
C ASP A 232 15.36 2.21 5.48
N ASP A 233 16.18 1.79 4.53
CA ASP A 233 16.64 2.66 3.46
C ASP A 233 15.64 2.72 2.28
N ARG A 234 16.02 3.43 1.22
CA ARG A 234 15.16 3.59 0.04
C ARG A 234 14.84 2.26 -0.65
N ARG A 235 15.81 1.33 -0.67
CA ARG A 235 15.64 -0.01 -1.26
C ARG A 235 14.66 -0.82 -0.43
N ASP A 236 14.81 -0.82 0.90
CA ASP A 236 13.90 -1.51 1.82
C ASP A 236 12.46 -1.04 1.64
N GLN A 237 12.26 0.29 1.59
CA GLN A 237 10.95 0.89 1.40
C GLN A 237 10.35 0.56 0.03
N LEU A 238 11.17 0.52 -1.02
CA LEU A 238 10.74 0.11 -2.36
C LEU A 238 10.29 -1.35 -2.39
N VAL A 239 11.08 -2.28 -1.85
CA VAL A 239 10.72 -3.72 -1.82
C VAL A 239 9.54 -4.02 -0.91
N ALA A 240 9.38 -3.28 0.19
CA ALA A 240 8.17 -3.36 1.01
C ALA A 240 6.91 -2.96 0.23
N GLY A 241 7.02 -1.99 -0.67
CA GLY A 241 5.95 -1.61 -1.60
C GLY A 241 5.60 -2.70 -2.60
N VAL A 242 6.63 -3.41 -3.11
CA VAL A 242 6.45 -4.58 -4.00
C VAL A 242 5.70 -5.70 -3.27
N ALA A 243 6.16 -6.06 -2.07
CA ALA A 243 5.53 -7.10 -1.25
C ALA A 243 4.09 -6.72 -0.85
N MET A 244 3.86 -5.46 -0.47
CA MET A 244 2.52 -4.94 -0.16
C MET A 244 1.57 -5.14 -1.34
N GLN A 245 2.01 -4.83 -2.56
CA GLN A 245 1.14 -4.93 -3.72
C GLN A 245 0.85 -6.37 -4.09
N HIS A 246 1.83 -7.28 -4.01
CA HIS A 246 1.57 -8.71 -4.15
C HIS A 246 0.56 -9.23 -3.13
N LEU A 247 0.73 -8.88 -1.85
CA LEU A 247 -0.21 -9.24 -0.78
C LEU A 247 -1.62 -8.74 -1.07
N TRP A 248 -1.74 -7.47 -1.47
CA TRP A 248 -3.02 -6.83 -1.72
C TRP A 248 -3.75 -7.47 -2.90
N LEU A 249 -3.04 -7.72 -4.01
CA LEU A 249 -3.62 -8.37 -5.17
C LEU A 249 -4.02 -9.83 -4.85
N ALA A 250 -3.19 -10.57 -4.11
CA ALA A 250 -3.55 -11.92 -3.67
C ALA A 250 -4.81 -11.93 -2.78
N ALA A 251 -4.93 -10.96 -1.87
CA ALA A 251 -6.11 -10.81 -1.02
C ALA A 251 -7.37 -10.55 -1.84
N VAL A 252 -7.31 -9.64 -2.82
CA VAL A 252 -8.44 -9.33 -3.71
C VAL A 252 -8.79 -10.51 -4.60
N GLY A 253 -7.80 -11.23 -5.14
CA GLY A 253 -8.02 -12.46 -5.91
C GLY A 253 -8.71 -13.56 -5.11
N ALA A 254 -8.55 -13.57 -3.78
CA ALA A 254 -9.25 -14.47 -2.86
C ALA A 254 -10.63 -13.97 -2.38
N GLY A 255 -11.12 -12.86 -2.94
CA GLY A 255 -12.40 -12.25 -2.58
C GLY A 255 -12.38 -11.42 -1.28
N LEU A 256 -11.18 -11.05 -0.79
CA LEU A 256 -11.03 -10.14 0.33
C LEU A 256 -10.97 -8.69 -0.15
N VAL A 257 -11.31 -7.79 0.75
CA VAL A 257 -10.99 -6.36 0.62
C VAL A 257 -9.88 -6.03 1.61
N ALA A 258 -9.10 -5.00 1.31
CA ALA A 258 -7.95 -4.62 2.14
C ALA A 258 -7.69 -3.11 2.16
N SER A 259 -6.93 -2.69 3.16
CA SER A 259 -6.56 -1.30 3.40
C SER A 259 -5.16 -1.23 3.99
N VAL A 260 -4.40 -0.20 3.64
CA VAL A 260 -3.03 0.01 4.13
C VAL A 260 -2.99 1.22 5.04
N LEU A 261 -2.27 1.08 6.14
CA LEU A 261 -2.01 2.10 7.14
C LEU A 261 -0.50 2.28 7.25
N THR A 262 -0.04 3.48 6.92
CA THR A 262 1.37 3.90 7.06
C THR A 262 1.50 5.04 8.06
N GLN A 263 0.46 5.87 8.17
CA GLN A 263 0.42 7.08 8.99
C GLN A 263 0.93 6.91 10.43
N PRO A 264 0.42 5.93 11.21
CA PRO A 264 0.89 5.70 12.57
C PRO A 264 2.40 5.45 12.67
N LEU A 265 3.02 4.89 11.62
CA LEU A 265 4.44 4.53 11.62
C LEU A 265 5.37 5.73 11.35
N HIS A 266 4.84 6.92 11.06
CA HIS A 266 5.66 8.16 11.03
C HIS A 266 5.95 8.68 12.43
N LEU A 267 5.25 8.20 13.46
CA LEU A 267 5.63 8.41 14.85
C LEU A 267 6.64 7.35 15.26
N SER A 268 7.85 7.79 15.64
CA SER A 268 8.97 6.91 15.99
C SER A 268 8.63 5.95 17.14
N GLU A 269 7.92 6.45 18.14
CA GLU A 269 7.48 5.76 19.34
C GLU A 269 6.43 4.69 19.05
N VAL A 270 5.53 4.93 18.09
CA VAL A 270 4.55 3.94 17.64
C VAL A 270 5.25 2.81 16.91
N ARG A 271 6.19 3.15 16.04
CA ARG A 271 6.93 2.19 15.23
C ARG A 271 7.88 1.33 16.07
N ALA A 272 8.62 1.95 16.99
CA ALA A 272 9.46 1.24 17.96
C ALA A 272 8.61 0.38 18.91
N GLY A 273 7.51 0.93 19.41
CA GLY A 273 6.58 0.20 20.28
C GLY A 273 5.95 -1.03 19.61
N LEU A 274 5.62 -0.95 18.31
CA LEU A 274 5.17 -2.11 17.54
C LEU A 274 6.25 -3.18 17.45
N ALA A 275 7.49 -2.78 17.15
CA ALA A 275 8.60 -3.71 17.04
C ALA A 275 8.87 -4.43 18.37
N GLU A 276 8.94 -3.69 19.46
CA GLU A 276 9.21 -4.23 20.80
C GLU A 276 8.06 -5.09 21.31
N ARG A 277 6.82 -4.58 21.32
CA ARG A 277 5.68 -5.24 21.98
C ARG A 277 5.17 -6.47 21.24
N LEU A 278 5.39 -6.56 19.93
CA LEU A 278 5.01 -7.72 19.12
C LEU A 278 6.21 -8.62 18.78
N GLY A 279 7.42 -8.28 19.27
CA GLY A 279 8.65 -9.01 18.95
C GLY A 279 8.92 -9.08 17.46
N LEU A 280 8.69 -7.97 16.73
CA LEU A 280 8.91 -7.93 15.29
C LEU A 280 10.40 -7.84 14.98
N GLU A 281 10.83 -8.62 14.01
CA GLU A 281 12.18 -8.51 13.47
C GLU A 281 12.25 -7.42 12.40
N GLY A 282 13.23 -6.53 12.52
CA GLY A 282 13.49 -5.45 11.57
C GLY A 282 12.58 -4.23 11.76
N HIS A 283 12.36 -3.50 10.67
CA HIS A 283 11.70 -2.20 10.67
C HIS A 283 10.26 -2.31 10.14
N PRO A 284 9.21 -1.99 10.92
CA PRO A 284 7.85 -1.92 10.41
C PRO A 284 7.71 -0.86 9.31
N GLN A 285 7.27 -1.27 8.13
CA GLN A 285 7.08 -0.40 6.96
C GLN A 285 5.62 0.00 6.78
N LEU A 286 4.69 -0.92 7.02
CA LEU A 286 3.24 -0.68 6.91
C LEU A 286 2.42 -1.73 7.67
N ILE A 287 1.16 -1.39 7.92
CA ILE A 287 0.13 -2.30 8.42
C ILE A 287 -0.92 -2.48 7.31
N LEU A 288 -1.22 -3.72 6.94
CA LEU A 288 -2.30 -4.07 6.03
C LEU A 288 -3.44 -4.72 6.80
N ARG A 289 -4.65 -4.18 6.61
CA ARG A 289 -5.91 -4.76 7.09
C ARG A 289 -6.53 -5.58 5.98
N ALA A 290 -6.98 -6.79 6.26
CA ALA A 290 -7.69 -7.64 5.32
C ALA A 290 -8.91 -8.31 5.95
N GLY A 291 -9.95 -8.51 5.14
CA GLY A 291 -11.17 -9.17 5.56
C GLY A 291 -12.19 -9.26 4.43
N TYR A 292 -13.35 -9.86 4.70
CA TYR A 292 -14.45 -9.86 3.72
C TYR A 292 -15.18 -8.52 3.74
N PRO A 293 -15.71 -8.04 2.61
CA PRO A 293 -16.58 -6.87 2.61
C PRO A 293 -17.89 -7.17 3.35
N THR A 294 -18.53 -6.15 3.94
CA THR A 294 -19.86 -6.29 4.57
C THR A 294 -20.98 -6.57 3.57
N HIS A 295 -20.81 -6.11 2.32
CA HIS A 295 -21.73 -6.34 1.22
C HIS A 295 -20.92 -6.70 -0.04
N PRO A 296 -21.27 -7.76 -0.78
CA PRO A 296 -20.54 -8.17 -1.98
C PRO A 296 -20.37 -7.09 -3.08
N ASP A 297 -21.26 -6.07 -3.14
CA ASP A 297 -21.38 -5.22 -4.34
C ASP A 297 -21.04 -3.72 -4.18
N ARG A 298 -20.67 -3.22 -2.99
CA ARG A 298 -20.31 -1.80 -2.86
C ARG A 298 -18.80 -1.61 -2.99
N THR A 299 -18.29 -1.75 -4.20
CA THR A 299 -16.96 -1.22 -4.52
C THR A 299 -17.02 0.31 -4.49
N SER A 300 -16.12 0.94 -3.73
CA SER A 300 -15.99 2.39 -3.72
C SER A 300 -15.51 2.88 -5.09
N SER A 301 -16.06 4.01 -5.55
CA SER A 301 -15.60 4.64 -6.79
C SER A 301 -14.09 4.90 -6.70
N PRO A 302 -13.32 4.67 -7.78
CA PRO A 302 -11.89 4.99 -7.80
C PRO A 302 -11.68 6.45 -7.43
N LEU A 303 -10.72 6.74 -6.56
CA LEU A 303 -10.33 8.14 -6.31
C LEU A 303 -9.72 8.69 -7.60
N PRO A 304 -10.17 9.87 -8.10
CA PRO A 304 -9.47 10.55 -9.18
C PRO A 304 -8.04 10.88 -8.71
N ALA A 305 -7.08 10.88 -9.64
CA ALA A 305 -5.70 11.28 -9.35
C ALA A 305 -5.70 12.62 -8.62
N ALA A 306 -4.89 12.76 -7.56
CA ALA A 306 -4.77 14.05 -6.90
C ALA A 306 -4.24 15.06 -7.93
N THR A 307 -5.03 16.09 -8.26
CA THR A 307 -4.57 17.17 -9.12
C THR A 307 -3.46 17.92 -8.40
N ALA A 308 -2.22 17.81 -8.90
CA ALA A 308 -1.18 18.74 -8.50
C ALA A 308 -1.67 20.13 -8.89
N ARG A 309 -1.87 21.02 -7.91
CA ARG A 309 -2.07 22.44 -8.24
C ARG A 309 -0.79 22.89 -8.97
N PRO A 310 -0.89 23.54 -10.15
CA PRO A 310 0.28 24.16 -10.74
C PRO A 310 0.83 25.17 -9.72
N HIS A 311 2.12 25.08 -9.43
CA HIS A 311 2.83 26.14 -8.73
C HIS A 311 2.66 27.41 -9.56
N ARG A 312 2.04 28.44 -8.96
CA ARG A 312 2.09 29.81 -9.48
C ARG A 312 3.44 30.42 -9.16
#